data_AF-I3CRG8-F1
#
_entry.id   AF-I3CRG8-F1
#
_cell.length_a   1.000
_cell.length_b   1.000
_cell.length_c   1.000
_cell.angle_alpha   90.00
_cell.angle_beta   90.00
_cell.angle_gamma   90.00
#
_symmetry.space_group_name_H-M   'P 1'
#
loop_
_entity.id
_entity.type
_entity.pdbx_description
1 polymer ?
#
loop_
_entity_poly.entity_id
_entity_poly.type
_entity_poly.pdbx_seq_one_letter_code
_entity_poly.pdbx_strand_id
1 'polypeptide(L)'
;MNCVLHSVSAFENELKPKSKEDLDFSIRSLFACLEPDQFDLKDEDGQPLFERARSKLGPLEPHEIYGFQPAIVLGGSFLLENLVKVKANVHLTLLRMFGEPTFPFSGIDIEEWLDESDTQ
;
A
#
# COMPACT_ATOMS: atom_id res chain seq x y z
N MET A 1 2.75 -6.34 -7.59
CA MET A 1 3.42 -6.19 -6.27
C MET A 1 2.55 -6.89 -5.24
N ASN A 2 3.06 -7.86 -4.48
CA ASN A 2 2.28 -8.47 -3.38
C ASN A 2 2.46 -7.63 -2.11
N CYS A 3 1.63 -6.58 -1.96
CA CYS A 3 1.66 -5.61 -0.85
C CYS A 3 1.05 -6.14 0.46
N VAL A 4 1.00 -7.48 0.62
CA VAL A 4 0.40 -8.12 1.80
C VAL A 4 1.35 -8.10 3.01
N LEU A 5 2.65 -7.93 2.77
CA LEU A 5 3.69 -8.21 3.79
C LEU A 5 4.06 -7.03 4.70
N HIS A 6 3.36 -5.90 4.69
CA HIS A 6 3.71 -4.73 5.52
C HIS A 6 5.21 -4.35 5.47
N SER A 7 5.83 -4.57 4.31
CA SER A 7 7.26 -4.47 4.11
C SER A 7 7.57 -3.68 2.85
N VAL A 8 8.55 -2.79 2.92
CA VAL A 8 9.15 -2.16 1.75
C VAL A 8 10.48 -2.86 1.49
N SER A 9 10.75 -3.21 0.25
CA SER A 9 12.01 -3.84 -0.15
C SER A 9 12.72 -2.98 -1.17
N ALA A 10 14.03 -2.84 -1.02
CA ALA A 10 14.90 -2.17 -1.97
C ALA A 10 16.24 -2.90 -2.04
N PHE A 11 16.90 -2.82 -3.19
CA PHE A 11 18.28 -3.27 -3.34
C PHE A 11 19.22 -2.15 -2.94
N GLU A 12 20.09 -2.39 -1.96
CA GLU A 12 20.98 -1.37 -1.38
C GLU A 12 21.86 -0.68 -2.43
N ASN A 13 22.37 -1.45 -3.38
CA ASN A 13 23.19 -0.96 -4.50
C ASN A 13 22.42 -0.15 -5.55
N GLU A 14 21.08 -0.15 -5.51
CA GLU A 14 20.22 0.60 -6.43
C GLU A 14 19.64 1.87 -5.78
N LEU A 15 19.90 2.09 -4.49
CA LEU A 15 19.50 3.29 -3.77
C LEU A 15 20.48 4.41 -4.08
N LYS A 16 20.03 5.31 -4.96
CA LYS A 16 20.76 6.52 -5.31
C LYS A 16 19.82 7.71 -5.24
N PRO A 17 20.31 8.88 -4.81
CA PRO A 17 19.59 10.12 -4.98
C PRO A 17 19.18 10.29 -6.45
N LYS A 18 17.92 10.64 -6.68
CA LYS A 18 17.37 10.90 -8.02
C LYS A 18 17.19 12.40 -8.18
N SER A 19 17.44 12.93 -9.39
CA SER A 19 17.09 14.32 -9.69
C SER A 19 15.56 14.49 -9.71
N LYS A 20 15.09 15.74 -9.68
CA LYS A 20 13.65 16.06 -9.80
C LYS A 20 13.07 15.51 -11.12
N GLU A 21 13.85 15.53 -12.20
CA GLU A 21 13.47 14.99 -13.51
C GLU A 21 13.36 13.45 -13.49
N ASP A 22 14.32 12.77 -12.86
CA ASP A 22 14.30 11.32 -12.70
C ASP A 22 13.14 10.85 -11.80
N LEU A 23 12.78 11.65 -10.79
CA LEU A 23 11.61 11.42 -9.94
C LEU A 23 10.30 11.58 -10.72
N ASP A 24 10.13 12.67 -11.49
CA ASP A 24 8.97 12.86 -12.37
C ASP A 24 8.83 11.70 -13.36
N PHE A 25 9.93 11.33 -14.01
CA PHE A 25 9.95 10.19 -14.93
C PHE A 25 9.53 8.90 -14.23
N SER A 26 10.05 8.62 -13.03
CA SER A 26 9.70 7.41 -12.26
C SER A 26 8.20 7.35 -11.94
N ILE A 27 7.61 8.46 -11.50
CA ILE A 27 6.18 8.55 -11.19
C ILE A 27 5.35 8.34 -12.46
N ARG A 28 5.72 8.98 -13.57
CA ARG A 28 5.00 8.86 -14.84
C ARG A 28 5.09 7.43 -15.39
N SER A 29 6.26 6.81 -15.35
CA SER A 29 6.43 5.42 -15.74
C SER A 29 5.59 4.47 -14.89
N LEU A 30 5.47 4.72 -13.58
CA LEU A 30 4.61 3.93 -12.70
C LEU A 30 3.16 3.93 -13.19
N PHE A 31 2.60 5.11 -13.48
CA PHE A 31 1.22 5.22 -13.98
C PHE A 31 1.06 4.78 -15.44
N ALA A 32 2.13 4.83 -16.24
CA ALA A 32 2.08 4.41 -17.64
C ALA A 32 2.16 2.88 -17.82
N CYS A 33 2.86 2.19 -16.93
CA CYS A 33 3.15 0.77 -17.08
C CYS A 33 2.30 -0.15 -16.20
N LEU A 34 1.60 0.38 -15.19
CA LEU A 34 0.82 -0.44 -14.28
C LEU A 34 -0.67 -0.46 -14.64
N GLU A 35 -1.25 -1.65 -14.62
CA GLU A 35 -2.68 -1.89 -14.87
C GLU A 35 -3.43 -2.15 -13.55
N PRO A 36 -4.71 -1.76 -13.42
CA PRO A 36 -5.46 -1.90 -12.18
C PRO A 36 -5.53 -3.32 -11.60
N ASP A 37 -5.57 -4.33 -12.47
CA ASP A 37 -5.61 -5.75 -12.10
C ASP A 37 -4.35 -6.22 -11.36
N GLN A 38 -3.21 -5.56 -11.59
CA GLN A 38 -1.94 -5.81 -10.89
C GLN A 38 -1.97 -5.40 -9.41
N PHE A 39 -3.00 -4.66 -8.99
CA PHE A 39 -3.24 -4.21 -7.62
C PHE A 39 -4.42 -4.92 -6.94
N ASP A 40 -5.14 -5.80 -7.66
CA ASP A 40 -6.24 -6.54 -7.05
C ASP A 40 -5.70 -7.67 -6.16
N LEU A 41 -6.36 -7.86 -5.01
CA LEU A 41 -6.07 -8.95 -4.10
C LEU A 41 -6.91 -10.16 -4.48
N LYS A 42 -6.33 -11.34 -4.38
CA LYS A 42 -7.05 -12.59 -4.58
C LYS A 42 -7.53 -13.13 -3.25
N ASP A 43 -8.70 -13.75 -3.24
CA ASP A 43 -9.14 -14.55 -2.12
C ASP A 43 -8.41 -15.89 -2.06
N GLU A 44 -8.76 -16.71 -1.07
CA GLU A 44 -8.19 -18.04 -0.85
C GLU A 44 -8.42 -19.00 -2.03
N ASP A 45 -9.47 -18.76 -2.83
CA ASP A 45 -9.79 -19.50 -4.06
C ASP A 45 -9.09 -18.90 -5.31
N GLY A 46 -8.20 -17.92 -5.12
CA GLY A 46 -7.44 -17.27 -6.18
C GLY A 46 -8.26 -16.30 -7.04
N GLN A 47 -9.47 -15.94 -6.63
CA GLN A 47 -10.36 -15.06 -7.36
C GLN A 47 -10.11 -13.58 -7.00
N PRO A 48 -10.07 -12.65 -7.97
CA PRO A 48 -9.87 -11.22 -7.69
C PRO A 48 -10.99 -10.61 -6.85
N LEU A 49 -10.69 -9.78 -5.86
CA LEU A 49 -11.64 -9.30 -4.86
C LEU A 49 -12.31 -7.98 -5.25
N PHE A 50 -11.63 -7.08 -5.97
CA PHE A 50 -12.07 -5.69 -6.14
C PHE A 50 -13.47 -5.56 -6.74
N GLU A 51 -13.72 -6.19 -7.89
CA GLU A 51 -15.02 -6.10 -8.57
C GLU A 51 -16.14 -6.76 -7.77
N ARG A 52 -15.83 -7.87 -7.09
CA ARG A 52 -16.79 -8.56 -6.22
C ARG A 52 -17.11 -7.74 -4.97
N ALA A 53 -16.12 -7.08 -4.39
CA ALA A 53 -16.29 -6.16 -3.28
C ALA A 53 -17.15 -4.96 -3.70
N ARG A 54 -16.88 -4.37 -4.87
CA ARG A 54 -17.70 -3.28 -5.44
C ARG A 54 -19.15 -3.71 -5.68
N SER A 55 -19.37 -4.91 -6.22
CA SER A 55 -20.72 -5.45 -6.43
C SER A 55 -21.48 -5.65 -5.12
N LYS A 56 -20.81 -6.12 -4.07
CA LYS A 56 -21.41 -6.42 -2.76
C LYS A 56 -21.61 -5.18 -1.89
N LEU A 57 -20.63 -4.28 -1.84
CA LEU A 57 -20.54 -3.18 -0.88
C LEU A 57 -20.89 -1.82 -1.51
N GLY A 58 -21.06 -1.77 -2.83
CA GLY A 58 -21.24 -0.54 -3.60
C GLY A 58 -19.91 0.19 -3.85
N PRO A 59 -19.93 1.26 -4.67
CA PRO A 59 -18.76 2.07 -4.95
C PRO A 59 -18.20 2.76 -3.69
N LEU A 60 -16.92 3.08 -3.73
CA LEU A 60 -16.22 3.86 -2.70
C LEU A 60 -16.51 5.35 -2.90
N GLU A 61 -16.77 6.05 -1.80
CA GLU A 61 -16.73 7.50 -1.77
C GLU A 61 -15.28 8.01 -1.64
N PRO A 62 -15.02 9.30 -1.89
CA PRO A 62 -13.71 9.88 -1.58
C PRO A 62 -13.26 9.55 -0.16
N HIS A 63 -12.00 9.15 -0.02
CA HIS A 63 -11.37 8.74 1.25
C HIS A 63 -11.91 7.43 1.86
N GLU A 64 -12.66 6.62 1.12
CA GLU A 64 -12.99 5.25 1.51
C GLU A 64 -12.08 4.22 0.83
N ILE A 65 -11.91 3.07 1.49
CA ILE A 65 -11.30 1.85 0.93
C ILE A 65 -12.12 0.62 1.32
N TYR A 66 -11.96 -0.48 0.58
CA TYR A 66 -12.36 -1.80 1.06
C TYR A 66 -11.27 -2.35 1.98
N GLY A 67 -11.57 -2.48 3.26
CA GLY A 67 -10.64 -2.99 4.28
C GLY A 67 -11.12 -4.34 4.83
N PHE A 68 -10.18 -5.19 5.27
CA PHE A 68 -10.50 -6.45 5.92
C PHE A 68 -10.85 -6.24 7.41
N GLN A 69 -11.91 -6.89 7.86
CA GLN A 69 -12.30 -6.97 9.25
C GLN A 69 -12.64 -8.44 9.62
N PRO A 70 -11.86 -9.09 10.52
CA PRO A 70 -10.68 -8.57 11.20
C PRO A 70 -9.53 -8.26 10.23
N ALA A 71 -8.63 -7.35 10.62
CA ALA A 71 -7.46 -7.01 9.83
C ALA A 71 -6.58 -8.24 9.59
N ILE A 72 -5.98 -8.36 8.40
CA ILE A 72 -5.12 -9.51 8.05
C ILE A 72 -3.97 -9.70 9.04
N VAL A 73 -3.33 -8.59 9.47
CA VAL A 73 -2.24 -8.61 10.47
C VAL A 73 -2.68 -9.17 11.85
N LEU A 74 -3.98 -9.18 12.13
CA LEU A 74 -4.58 -9.73 13.35
C LEU A 74 -5.16 -11.14 13.15
N GLY A 75 -4.77 -11.84 12.09
CA GLY A 75 -5.26 -13.19 11.76
C GLY A 75 -6.56 -13.20 10.94
N GLY A 76 -6.92 -12.09 10.30
CA GLY A 76 -7.99 -12.08 9.30
C GLY A 76 -7.62 -12.86 8.04
N SER A 77 -8.65 -13.35 7.35
CA SER A 77 -8.52 -14.11 6.10
C SER A 77 -8.92 -13.28 4.89
N PHE A 78 -8.37 -13.66 3.72
CA PHE A 78 -8.62 -13.03 2.43
C PHE A 78 -9.96 -13.50 1.86
N LEU A 79 -11.04 -13.12 2.54
CA LEU A 79 -12.40 -13.53 2.17
C LEU A 79 -13.26 -12.30 1.81
N LEU A 80 -14.13 -12.44 0.82
CA LEU A 80 -15.03 -11.38 0.38
C LEU A 80 -16.02 -10.97 1.49
N GLU A 81 -16.41 -11.91 2.36
CA GLU A 81 -17.20 -11.71 3.57
C GLU A 81 -16.55 -10.74 4.56
N ASN A 82 -15.22 -10.75 4.66
CA ASN A 82 -14.47 -9.94 5.60
C ASN A 82 -14.20 -8.51 5.08
N LEU A 83 -14.51 -8.22 3.81
CA LEU A 83 -14.37 -6.87 3.27
C LEU A 83 -15.53 -5.97 3.71
N VAL A 84 -15.16 -4.78 4.17
CA VAL A 84 -16.07 -3.70 4.58
C VAL A 84 -15.59 -2.37 4.00
N LYS A 85 -16.52 -1.43 3.77
CA LYS A 85 -16.15 -0.04 3.44
C LYS A 85 -15.70 0.67 4.72
N VAL A 86 -14.53 1.29 4.69
CA VAL A 86 -13.95 2.01 5.83
C VAL A 86 -13.31 3.31 5.37
N LYS A 87 -13.21 4.27 6.29
CA LYS A 87 -12.43 5.49 6.06
C LYS A 87 -10.95 5.15 5.99
N ALA A 88 -10.30 5.50 4.88
CA ALA A 88 -8.93 5.11 4.55
C ALA A 88 -7.93 5.56 5.61
N ASN A 89 -7.96 6.85 5.97
CA ASN A 89 -7.05 7.43 6.95
C ASN A 89 -7.15 6.73 8.33
N VAL A 90 -8.37 6.51 8.82
CA VAL A 90 -8.61 5.84 10.11
C VAL A 90 -8.14 4.40 10.04
N HIS A 91 -8.53 3.65 9.01
CA HIS A 91 -8.19 2.25 8.88
C HIS A 91 -6.68 2.02 8.75
N LEU A 92 -5.99 2.78 7.89
CA LEU A 92 -4.55 2.69 7.71
C LEU A 92 -3.78 3.11 8.99
N THR A 93 -4.29 4.09 9.74
CA THR A 93 -3.71 4.46 11.04
C THR A 93 -3.85 3.33 12.07
N LEU A 94 -5.01 2.68 12.13
CA LEU A 94 -5.22 1.51 12.98
C LEU A 94 -4.27 0.37 12.61
N LEU A 95 -4.13 0.05 11.32
CA LEU A 95 -3.23 -1.00 10.84
C LEU A 95 -1.78 -0.75 11.27
N ARG A 96 -1.31 0.50 11.18
CA ARG A 96 0.03 0.90 11.65
C ARG A 96 0.26 0.68 13.15
N MET A 97 -0.80 0.72 13.97
CA MET A 97 -0.66 0.42 15.41
C MET A 97 -0.53 -1.08 15.70
N PHE A 98 -0.97 -1.95 14.78
CA PHE A 98 -0.95 -3.40 14.97
C PHE A 98 0.33 -4.08 14.47
N GLY A 99 1.19 -3.35 13.75
CA GLY A 99 2.50 -3.82 13.36
C GLY A 99 3.36 -2.64 12.94
N GLU A 100 4.64 -2.66 13.31
CA GLU A 100 5.60 -1.69 12.79
C GLU A 100 5.98 -2.05 11.35
N PRO A 101 6.08 -1.05 10.45
CA PRO A 101 6.51 -1.31 9.07
C PRO A 101 7.95 -1.79 9.09
N THR A 102 8.19 -2.93 8.45
CA THR A 102 9.56 -3.39 8.24
C THR A 102 10.13 -2.56 7.09
N PHE A 103 10.96 -1.60 7.44
CA PHE A 103 11.76 -0.86 6.47
C PHE A 103 13.06 -1.61 6.21
N PRO A 104 13.59 -1.54 4.97
CA PRO A 104 14.90 -2.10 4.66
C PRO A 104 16.03 -1.30 5.33
N PHE A 105 15.71 -0.18 6.00
CA PHE A 105 16.64 0.74 6.63
C PHE A 105 16.36 0.85 8.13
N SER A 106 16.67 -0.19 8.90
CA SER A 106 16.58 -0.14 10.37
C SER A 106 17.67 0.74 11.03
N GLY A 107 18.44 1.49 10.24
CA GLY A 107 19.49 2.38 10.71
C GLY A 107 19.65 3.70 9.93
N ILE A 108 18.66 4.11 9.12
CA ILE A 108 18.65 5.42 8.46
C ILE A 108 17.55 6.25 9.12
N ASP A 109 17.91 7.42 9.66
CA ASP A 109 16.95 8.35 10.23
C ASP A 109 16.23 9.11 9.10
N ILE A 110 14.97 8.75 8.87
CA ILE A 110 14.17 9.27 7.74
C ILE A 110 13.87 10.76 7.95
N GLU A 111 13.80 11.22 9.19
CA GLU A 111 13.59 12.63 9.55
C GLU A 111 14.76 13.49 9.07
N GLU A 112 15.99 12.99 9.17
CA GLU A 112 17.21 13.68 8.72
C GLU A 112 17.22 13.92 7.20
N TRP A 113 16.68 12.99 6.42
CA TRP A 113 16.55 13.12 4.96
C TRP A 113 15.44 14.08 4.51
N LEU A 114 14.36 14.18 5.29
CA LEU A 114 13.26 15.09 4.97
C LEU A 114 13.69 16.55 5.20
N ASP A 115 14.44 16.83 6.26
CA ASP A 115 14.99 18.16 6.54
C ASP A 115 16.02 18.62 5.50
N GLU A 116 16.85 17.72 4.98
CA GLU A 116 17.81 18.05 3.92
C GLU A 116 17.14 18.37 2.58
N SER A 117 15.96 17.81 2.31
CA SER A 117 15.23 18.03 1.05
C SER A 117 14.55 19.39 0.94
N ASP A 118 14.32 20.09 2.06
CA ASP A 118 13.73 21.43 2.11
C ASP A 118 14.75 22.56 1.93
N THR A 119 16.05 22.24 1.88
CA THR A 119 17.13 23.25 1.76
C THR A 119 17.70 23.36 0.33
N GLN A 120 17.05 22.80 -0.70
CA GLN A 120 17.54 22.83 -2.09
C GLN A 120 16.52 23.20 -3.20
#